data_AF-A0A925BP80-F1
#
_entry.id   AF-A0A925BP80-F1
#
_cell.length_a   1.000
_cell.length_b   1.000
_cell.length_c   1.000
_cell.angle_alpha   90.00
_cell.angle_beta   90.00
_cell.angle_gamma   90.00
#
_symmetry.space_group_name_H-M   'P 1'
#
loop_
_entity.id
_entity.type
_entity.pdbx_description
1 polymer ?
#
loop_
_entity_poly.entity_id
_entity_poly.type
_entity_poly.pdbx_seq_one_letter_code
_entity_poly.pdbx_strand_id
1 'polypeptide(L)'
;STLGVRMGEMGRTPRVNAQAGRDHWSMAQCILFAGGGVKPGQIIGSTDKQAAYPTSDPISVADLLRTIHTLLGIDADREYDDPLGRPVPLVNGGKVIPGLIA
;
A
#
# COMPACT_ATOMS: atom_id res chain seq x y z
N SER A 1 -7.25 15.22 -13.60
CA SER A 1 -6.05 14.36 -13.58
C SER A 1 -6.49 12.91 -13.43
N THR A 2 -5.62 11.94 -13.74
CA THR A 2 -5.91 10.50 -13.55
C THR A 2 -4.83 9.91 -12.65
N LEU A 3 -5.24 9.16 -11.62
CA LEU A 3 -4.34 8.37 -10.78
C LEU A 3 -4.33 6.92 -11.28
N GLY A 4 -3.16 6.42 -11.65
CA GLY A 4 -2.91 5.02 -11.95
C GLY A 4 -2.19 4.34 -10.80
N VAL A 5 -2.73 3.23 -10.31
CA VAL A 5 -2.10 2.37 -9.29
C VAL A 5 -2.08 0.94 -9.80
N ARG A 6 -0.91 0.30 -9.76
CA ARG A 6 -0.76 -1.14 -10.05
C ARG A 6 -0.13 -1.84 -8.86
N MET A 7 -0.88 -2.76 -8.27
CA MET A 7 -0.47 -3.56 -7.12
C MET A 7 -0.99 -4.99 -7.25
N GLY A 8 -0.36 -5.91 -6.52
CA GLY A 8 -0.95 -7.22 -6.23
C GLY A 8 -1.64 -7.23 -4.86
N GLU A 9 -2.19 -8.37 -4.46
CA GLU A 9 -2.78 -8.55 -3.13
C GLU A 9 -1.78 -9.14 -2.13
N MET A 10 -1.00 -10.14 -2.56
CA MET A 10 0.02 -10.80 -1.75
C MET A 10 1.24 -11.14 -2.61
N GLY A 11 2.41 -11.21 -1.97
CA GLY A 11 3.62 -11.79 -2.54
C GLY A 11 3.65 -13.31 -2.39
N ARG A 12 4.81 -13.88 -2.72
CA ARG A 12 5.11 -15.30 -2.56
C ARG A 12 6.38 -15.48 -1.75
N THR A 13 6.44 -16.50 -0.91
CA THR A 13 7.65 -16.79 -0.11
C THR A 13 8.87 -16.95 -1.03
N PRO A 14 10.07 -16.52 -0.62
CA PRO A 14 11.29 -16.74 -1.39
C PRO A 14 11.74 -18.22 -1.37
N ARG A 15 11.13 -19.05 -0.51
CA ARG A 15 11.44 -20.46 -0.33
C ARG A 15 10.41 -21.34 -1.06
N VAL A 16 10.90 -22.38 -1.74
CA VAL A 16 10.04 -23.41 -2.33
C VAL A 16 9.55 -24.35 -1.22
N ASN A 17 8.25 -24.63 -1.19
CA ASN A 17 7.62 -25.50 -0.20
C ASN A 17 7.72 -26.99 -0.62
N ALA A 18 7.28 -27.89 0.26
CA ALA A 18 7.35 -29.34 0.04
C ALA A 18 6.52 -29.84 -1.17
N GLN A 19 5.60 -29.01 -1.67
CA GLN A 19 4.74 -29.31 -2.82
C GLN A 19 5.26 -28.66 -4.12
N ALA A 20 6.54 -28.25 -4.16
CA ALA A 20 7.17 -27.55 -5.29
C ALA A 20 6.52 -26.20 -5.65
N GLY A 21 5.78 -25.59 -4.72
CA GLY A 21 5.18 -24.26 -4.86
C GLY A 21 5.84 -23.18 -4.00
N ARG A 22 5.19 -22.02 -3.90
CA ARG A 22 5.54 -20.92 -2.97
C ARG A 22 4.28 -20.45 -2.22
N ASP A 23 4.42 -20.25 -0.92
CA ASP A 23 3.31 -19.91 -0.03
C ASP A 23 2.92 -18.43 -0.14
N HIS A 24 1.76 -18.07 0.43
CA HIS A 24 1.33 -16.67 0.54
C HIS A 24 2.28 -15.86 1.41
N TRP A 25 2.54 -14.62 1.00
CA TRP A 25 3.48 -13.76 1.69
C TRP A 25 3.01 -12.31 1.71
N SER A 26 2.54 -11.85 2.86
CA SER A 26 2.01 -10.50 3.07
C SER A 26 3.06 -9.50 3.57
N MET A 27 4.31 -9.93 3.77
CA MET A 27 5.32 -9.09 4.43
C MET A 27 5.92 -8.01 3.53
N ALA A 28 5.86 -8.17 2.21
CA ALA A 28 6.42 -7.20 1.26
C ALA A 28 5.67 -7.23 -0.08
N GLN A 29 5.54 -6.06 -0.69
CA GLN A 29 4.97 -5.88 -2.04
C GLN A 29 5.72 -4.77 -2.79
N CYS A 30 5.61 -4.79 -4.12
CA CYS A 30 6.01 -3.68 -4.98
C CYS A 30 4.76 -3.08 -5.62
N ILE A 31 4.60 -1.76 -5.51
CA ILE A 31 3.42 -1.03 -5.96
C ILE A 31 3.88 0.11 -6.87
N LEU A 32 3.24 0.26 -8.02
CA LEU A 32 3.52 1.32 -8.98
C LEU A 32 2.43 2.39 -8.92
N PHE A 33 2.86 3.65 -8.85
CA PHE A 33 2.01 4.84 -8.87
C PHE A 33 2.36 5.73 -10.06
N ALA A 34 1.34 6.30 -10.71
CA ALA A 34 1.53 7.25 -11.81
C ALA A 34 0.37 8.26 -11.89
N GLY A 35 0.69 9.50 -12.27
CA GLY A 35 -0.31 10.56 -12.44
C GLY A 35 -0.89 11.03 -11.10
N GLY A 36 -2.05 11.69 -11.13
CA GLY A 36 -2.80 12.06 -9.92
C GLY A 36 -2.11 13.01 -8.93
N GLY A 37 -0.98 13.63 -9.28
CA GLY A 37 -0.16 14.41 -8.33
C GLY A 37 1.02 13.64 -7.73
N VAL A 38 1.26 12.40 -8.17
CA VAL A 38 2.43 11.59 -7.81
C VAL A 38 3.69 12.22 -8.39
N LYS A 39 4.74 12.31 -7.57
CA LYS A 39 6.06 12.77 -7.98
C LYS A 39 6.77 11.69 -8.83
N PRO A 40 7.15 11.98 -10.09
CA PRO A 40 7.73 10.97 -10.97
C PRO A 40 9.21 10.70 -10.68
N GLY A 41 9.69 9.55 -11.15
CA GLY A 41 11.13 9.23 -11.19
C GLY A 41 11.74 8.85 -9.84
N GLN A 42 10.93 8.34 -8.92
CA GLN A 42 11.38 7.98 -7.56
C GLN A 42 11.13 6.51 -7.24
N ILE A 43 11.97 5.99 -6.35
CA ILE A 43 11.80 4.70 -5.66
C ILE A 43 11.73 5.04 -4.17
N ILE A 44 10.69 4.53 -3.50
CA ILE A 44 10.47 4.76 -2.07
C ILE A 44 10.55 3.41 -1.36
N GLY A 45 11.38 3.33 -0.33
CA GLY A 45 11.63 2.10 0.40
C GLY A 45 12.54 1.11 -0.35
N SER A 46 12.82 0.00 0.32
CA SER A 46 13.64 -1.09 -0.21
C SER A 46 13.32 -2.39 0.53
N THR A 47 13.66 -3.52 -0.07
CA THR A 47 13.53 -4.84 0.56
C THR A 47 14.88 -5.52 0.71
N ASP A 48 14.91 -6.59 1.49
CA ASP A 48 16.09 -7.45 1.58
C ASP A 48 16.44 -8.08 0.22
N LYS A 49 17.60 -8.75 0.16
CA LYS A 49 18.12 -9.37 -1.07
C LYS A 49 17.20 -10.45 -1.66
N GLN A 50 16.21 -10.93 -0.91
CA GLN A 50 15.24 -11.94 -1.35
C GLN A 50 13.86 -11.34 -1.65
N ALA A 51 13.72 -10.01 -1.54
CA ALA A 51 12.45 -9.29 -1.58
C ALA A 51 11.41 -9.80 -0.57
N ALA A 52 11.86 -10.34 0.58
CA ALA A 52 10.98 -10.97 1.56
C ALA A 52 10.45 -9.97 2.60
N TYR A 53 11.28 -9.04 3.06
CA TYR A 53 10.90 -8.03 4.05
C TYR A 53 11.35 -6.63 3.63
N PRO A 54 10.60 -5.57 4.00
CA PRO A 54 11.06 -4.19 3.86
C PRO A 54 12.27 -3.95 4.77
N THR A 55 13.27 -3.24 4.25
CA THR A 55 14.50 -2.89 4.98
C THR A 55 14.66 -1.37 5.17
N SER A 56 13.92 -0.57 4.42
CA SER A 56 13.77 0.86 4.65
C SER A 56 12.32 1.30 4.41
N ASP A 57 11.88 2.31 5.16
CA ASP A 57 10.59 2.99 4.98
C ASP A 57 9.41 2.02 4.86
N PRO A 58 9.15 1.16 5.87
CA PRO A 58 8.01 0.24 5.81
C PRO A 58 6.71 1.02 5.70
N ILE A 59 5.98 0.80 4.61
CA ILE A 59 4.70 1.42 4.32
C ILE A 59 3.59 0.43 4.66
N SER A 60 2.66 0.83 5.51
CA SER A 60 1.50 0.01 5.85
C SER A 60 0.40 0.12 4.80
N VAL A 61 -0.55 -0.81 4.81
CA VAL A 61 -1.76 -0.73 3.98
C VAL A 61 -2.57 0.54 4.31
N ALA A 62 -2.58 0.97 5.58
CA ALA A 62 -3.25 2.22 5.97
C ALA A 62 -2.59 3.46 5.34
N ASP A 63 -1.25 3.51 5.29
CA ASP A 63 -0.51 4.59 4.63
C ASP A 63 -0.80 4.64 3.12
N LEU A 64 -0.84 3.46 2.48
CA LEU A 64 -1.18 3.30 1.07
C LEU A 64 -2.59 3.84 0.77
N LEU A 65 -3.58 3.36 1.53
CA LEU A 65 -4.98 3.78 1.35
C LEU A 65 -5.14 5.27 1.64
N ARG A 66 -4.58 5.80 2.73
CA ARG A 66 -4.65 7.23 3.04
C ARG A 66 -4.08 8.06 1.89
N THR A 67 -2.93 7.66 1.35
CA THR A 67 -2.29 8.39 0.24
C THR A 67 -3.14 8.39 -1.04
N ILE A 68 -3.75 7.24 -1.38
CA ILE A 68 -4.68 7.15 -2.51
C ILE A 68 -5.87 8.09 -2.31
N HIS A 69 -6.50 8.08 -1.13
CA HIS A 69 -7.63 8.95 -0.84
C HIS A 69 -7.24 10.43 -0.88
N THR A 70 -6.07 10.80 -0.34
CA THR A 70 -5.52 12.15 -0.45
C THR A 70 -5.35 12.60 -1.92
N LEU A 71 -4.76 11.76 -2.78
CA LEU A 71 -4.57 12.06 -4.21
C LEU A 71 -5.90 12.18 -4.98
N LEU A 72 -6.96 11.53 -4.49
CA LEU A 72 -8.31 11.61 -5.05
C LEU A 72 -9.14 12.75 -4.46
N GLY A 73 -8.63 13.49 -3.47
CA GLY A 73 -9.38 14.53 -2.76
C GLY A 73 -10.50 13.99 -1.86
N ILE A 74 -10.38 12.75 -1.41
CA ILE A 74 -11.32 12.10 -0.49
C ILE A 74 -10.78 12.21 0.93
N ASP A 75 -11.63 12.62 1.86
CA ASP A 75 -11.32 12.65 3.29
C ASP A 75 -11.11 11.22 3.84
N ALA A 76 -9.85 10.88 4.13
CA ALA A 76 -9.47 9.56 4.65
C ALA A 76 -9.88 9.35 6.11
N ASP A 77 -10.16 10.42 6.85
CA ASP A 77 -10.62 10.38 8.24
C ASP A 77 -12.14 10.22 8.36
N ARG A 78 -12.84 10.16 7.23
CA ARG A 78 -14.29 9.96 7.20
C ARG A 78 -14.67 8.60 7.78
N GLU A 79 -15.73 8.60 8.58
CA GLU A 79 -16.36 7.39 9.10
C GLU A 79 -17.75 7.18 8.48
N TYR A 80 -18.17 5.91 8.43
CA TYR A 80 -19.49 5.51 7.97
C TYR A 80 -20.11 4.56 8.98
N ASP A 81 -21.40 4.72 9.24
CA ASP A 81 -22.14 3.78 10.09
C ASP A 81 -22.43 2.49 9.31
N ASP A 82 -22.13 1.34 9.94
CA ASP A 82 -22.57 0.05 9.45
C ASP A 82 -24.10 -0.14 9.66
N PRO A 83 -24.73 -1.21 9.14
CA PRO A 83 -26.16 -1.44 9.33
C PRO A 83 -26.62 -1.59 10.79
N LEU A 84 -25.70 -1.74 11.74
CA LEU A 84 -25.97 -1.81 13.19
C LEU A 84 -25.68 -0.48 13.90
N GLY A 85 -25.34 0.58 13.16
CA GLY A 85 -25.02 1.90 13.70
C GLY A 85 -23.63 2.02 14.32
N ARG A 86 -22.69 1.12 13.98
CA ARG A 86 -21.31 1.22 14.45
C ARG A 86 -20.47 2.05 13.48
N PRO A 87 -19.72 3.05 13.96
CA PRO A 87 -18.83 3.83 13.09
C PRO A 87 -17.69 2.94 12.60
N VAL A 88 -17.44 2.97 11.29
CA VAL A 88 -16.35 2.28 10.61
C VAL A 88 -15.52 3.32 9.85
N PRO A 89 -14.22 3.45 10.14
CA PRO A 89 -13.37 4.40 9.43
C PRO A 89 -13.14 3.97 7.98
N LEU A 90 -13.14 4.93 7.06
CA LEU A 90 -12.80 4.69 5.65
C LEU A 90 -11.36 4.19 5.50
N VAL A 91 -10.43 4.82 6.21
CA VAL A 91 -9.06 4.34 6.38
C VAL A 91 -8.73 4.32 7.86
N ASN A 92 -8.29 3.16 8.36
CA ASN A 92 -7.93 3.01 9.76
C ASN A 92 -6.52 3.59 10.04
N GLY A 93 -6.44 4.92 10.17
CA GLY A 93 -5.21 5.65 10.49
C GLY A 93 -4.27 5.84 9.30
N GLY A 94 -2.98 5.56 9.50
CA GLY A 94 -1.92 5.77 8.51
C GLY A 94 -1.51 7.23 8.31
N LYS A 95 -0.49 7.44 7.48
CA LYS A 95 0.03 8.73 7.05
C LYS A 95 0.26 8.74 5.55
N VAL A 96 0.25 9.92 4.95
CA VAL A 96 0.63 10.07 3.54
C VAL A 96 2.07 9.60 3.37
N ILE A 97 2.32 8.79 2.34
CA ILE A 97 3.65 8.24 2.04
C ILE A 97 4.62 9.40 1.74
N PRO A 98 5.65 9.60 2.58
CA PRO A 98 6.59 10.69 2.38
C PRO A 98 7.28 10.61 1.02
N GLY A 99 7.28 11.73 0.30
CA GLY A 99 7.93 11.85 -1.01
C GLY A 99 7.12 11.29 -2.19
N LEU A 100 5.97 10.62 -1.98
CA LEU A 100 5.18 10.09 -3.10
C LEU A 100 4.41 11.17 -3.85
N ILE A 101 3.97 12.22 -3.16
CA ILE A 101 3.22 13.35 -3.74
C ILE A 101 4.19 14.49 -4.09
N ALA A 102 3.90 15.20 -5.19
CA ALA A 102 4.69 16.33 -5.70
C ALA A 102 4.63 17.60 -4.83
#